data_AF-A0A971AJR7-F1
#
_entry.id   AF-A0A971AJR7-F1
#
_cell.length_a   1.000
_cell.length_b   1.000
_cell.length_c   1.000
_cell.angle_alpha   90.00
_cell.angle_beta   90.00
_cell.angle_gamma   90.00
#
_symmetry.space_group_name_H-M   'P 1'
#
loop_
_entity.id
_entity.type
_entity.pdbx_description
1 polymer ?
#
loop_
_entity_poly.entity_id
_entity_poly.type
_entity_poly.pdbx_seq_one_letter_code
_entity_poly.pdbx_strand_id
1 'polypeptide(L)'
;MNRITISKIDCKQETTSAWLASVLQFAFDMDFFAPFQAFRLKMKEVRYTVYQKLLTIITSILMGCESTKDIHEILGSETLAANMLEMERFPDQSQINLVLKRMDEGCIDQLRDIHHR
;
A
#
# COMPACT_ATOMS: atom_id res chain seq x y z
N MET A 1 17.63 2.30 10.17
CA MET A 1 16.22 2.74 10.17
C MET A 1 16.02 3.73 11.30
N ASN A 2 15.46 4.91 11.01
CA ASN A 2 15.23 5.96 12.00
C ASN A 2 13.90 5.71 12.71
N ARG A 3 13.92 5.61 14.05
CA ARG A 3 12.72 5.49 14.90
C ARG A 3 11.89 6.77 14.77
N ILE A 4 10.58 6.62 14.54
CA ILE A 4 9.65 7.74 14.42
C ILE A 4 9.54 8.46 15.77
N THR A 5 9.84 9.76 15.79
CA THR A 5 9.60 10.65 16.93
C THR A 5 8.43 11.56 16.57
N ILE A 6 7.29 11.42 17.25
CA ILE A 6 6.09 12.21 16.96
C ILE A 6 6.16 13.52 17.75
N SER A 7 6.46 14.63 17.08
CA SER A 7 6.32 15.98 17.63
C SER A 7 4.97 16.57 17.23
N LYS A 8 4.14 16.96 18.21
CA LYS A 8 2.90 17.72 17.96
C LYS A 8 3.26 19.14 17.53
N ILE A 9 3.18 19.41 16.22
CA ILE A 9 3.19 20.77 15.65
C ILE A 9 1.87 20.91 14.89
N ASP A 10 1.24 22.08 15.01
CA ASP A 10 -0.04 22.45 14.39
C ASP A 10 -0.16 21.92 12.95
N CYS A 11 -1.01 20.89 12.79
CA CYS A 11 -1.05 20.09 11.58
C CYS A 11 -2.14 20.62 10.64
N LYS A 12 -1.72 21.10 9.46
CA LYS A 12 -2.58 21.11 8.27
C LYS A 12 -2.93 19.66 7.94
N GLN A 13 -4.01 19.13 8.52
CA GLN A 13 -4.81 17.96 8.13
C GLN A 13 -4.17 16.88 7.22
N GLU A 14 -2.90 16.54 7.42
CA GLU A 14 -2.29 15.31 6.96
C GLU A 14 -2.59 14.29 8.05
N THR A 15 -3.45 13.32 7.73
CA THR A 15 -3.82 12.31 8.72
C THR A 15 -2.65 11.36 8.88
N THR A 16 -2.16 11.31 10.11
CA THR A 16 -1.20 10.31 10.54
C THR A 16 -1.99 9.26 11.30
N SER A 17 -2.55 8.26 10.63
CA SER A 17 -3.19 7.15 11.33
C SER A 17 -2.12 6.39 12.12
N ALA A 18 -2.03 6.66 13.43
CA ALA A 18 -1.13 5.95 14.32
C ALA A 18 -1.40 4.44 14.31
N TRP A 19 -2.65 4.05 14.07
CA TRP A 19 -3.05 2.66 13.89
C TRP A 19 -2.39 2.05 12.65
N LEU A 20 -2.54 2.68 11.48
CA LEU A 20 -1.97 2.16 10.23
C LEU A 20 -0.44 2.14 10.30
N ALA A 21 0.17 3.20 10.82
CA ALA A 21 1.61 3.27 11.01
C ALA A 21 2.13 2.13 11.92
N SER A 22 1.41 1.81 13.00
CA SER A 22 1.78 0.70 13.90
C SER A 22 1.68 -0.66 13.20
N VAL A 23 0.61 -0.88 12.42
CA VAL A 23 0.42 -2.11 11.65
C VAL A 23 1.50 -2.26 10.58
N LEU A 24 1.81 -1.19 9.84
CA LEU A 24 2.86 -1.20 8.83
C LEU A 24 4.24 -1.45 9.44
N GLN A 25 4.55 -0.81 10.58
CA GLN A 25 5.81 -1.06 11.29
C GLN A 25 5.94 -2.54 11.68
N PHE A 26 4.88 -3.12 12.26
CA PHE A 26 4.86 -4.53 12.61
C PHE A 26 5.03 -5.45 11.38
N ALA A 27 4.38 -5.12 10.27
CA ALA A 27 4.53 -5.86 9.01
C ALA A 27 5.97 -5.77 8.46
N PHE A 28 6.63 -4.62 8.57
CA PHE A 28 8.05 -4.47 8.21
C PHE A 28 8.98 -5.27 9.10
N ASP A 29 8.74 -5.28 10.42
CA ASP A 29 9.59 -6.00 11.37
C ASP A 29 9.58 -7.52 11.15
N MET A 30 8.55 -8.05 10.47
CA MET A 30 8.42 -9.46 10.09
C MET A 30 8.69 -9.73 8.60
N ASP A 31 9.20 -8.75 7.85
CA ASP A 31 9.41 -8.84 6.39
C ASP A 31 8.16 -9.25 5.59
N PHE A 32 6.95 -8.95 6.11
CA PHE A 32 5.68 -9.40 5.53
C PHE A 32 5.52 -8.98 4.06
N PHE A 33 6.02 -7.80 3.69
CA PHE A 33 5.88 -7.29 2.34
C PHE A 33 6.94 -7.84 1.35
N ALA A 34 8.04 -8.41 1.85
CA ALA A 34 9.16 -8.83 1.01
C ALA A 34 8.77 -9.85 -0.09
N PRO A 35 7.94 -10.87 0.18
CA PRO A 35 7.51 -11.82 -0.85
C PRO A 35 6.79 -11.19 -2.04
N PHE A 36 6.05 -10.09 -1.84
CA PHE A 36 5.29 -9.42 -2.90
C PHE A 36 6.18 -8.70 -3.91
N GLN A 37 7.47 -8.47 -3.60
CA GLN A 37 8.43 -7.94 -4.58
C GLN A 37 8.66 -8.90 -5.76
N ALA A 38 8.33 -10.18 -5.63
CA ALA A 38 8.41 -11.15 -6.72
C ALA A 38 7.23 -11.06 -7.69
N PHE A 39 6.11 -10.45 -7.30
CA PHE A 39 4.92 -10.36 -8.13
C PHE A 39 5.17 -9.52 -9.39
N ARG A 40 4.68 -10.00 -10.53
CA ARG A 40 4.82 -9.34 -11.83
C ARG A 40 3.46 -9.21 -12.49
N LEU A 41 3.18 -8.01 -12.98
CA LEU A 41 2.00 -7.71 -13.78
C LEU A 41 2.42 -6.84 -14.95
N LYS A 42 2.05 -7.23 -16.17
CA LYS A 42 2.41 -6.48 -17.38
C LYS A 42 1.60 -5.18 -17.45
N MET A 43 2.16 -4.09 -16.91
CA MET A 43 1.55 -2.76 -16.97
C MET A 43 2.56 -1.62 -16.92
N LYS A 44 2.10 -0.42 -17.25
CA LYS A 44 2.93 0.78 -17.21
C LYS A 44 3.15 1.22 -15.76
N GLU A 45 4.41 1.48 -15.41
CA GLU A 45 4.84 1.99 -14.11
C GLU A 45 5.36 3.42 -14.29
N VAL A 46 4.45 4.41 -14.30
CA VAL A 46 4.85 5.82 -14.49
C VAL A 46 5.36 6.42 -13.19
N ARG A 47 4.52 6.41 -12.16
CA ARG A 47 4.82 6.99 -10.84
C ARG A 47 4.98 5.94 -9.75
N TYR A 48 4.31 4.80 -9.92
CA TYR A 48 4.31 3.72 -8.94
C TYR A 48 4.54 2.38 -9.63
N THR A 49 5.37 1.56 -8.99
CA THR A 49 5.65 0.17 -9.40
C THR A 49 4.41 -0.71 -9.19
N VAL A 50 4.39 -1.89 -9.81
CA VAL A 50 3.38 -2.91 -9.53
C VAL A 50 3.39 -3.29 -8.05
N TYR A 51 4.58 -3.42 -7.44
CA TYR A 51 4.74 -3.71 -6.02
C TYR A 51 4.06 -2.66 -5.14
N GLN A 52 4.32 -1.37 -5.36
CA GLN A 52 3.69 -0.29 -4.61
C GLN A 52 2.15 -0.27 -4.76
N LYS A 53 1.65 -0.57 -5.96
CA LYS A 53 0.20 -0.69 -6.19
C LYS A 53 -0.40 -1.89 -5.46
N LEU A 54 0.32 -3.02 -5.34
CA LEU A 54 -0.11 -4.13 -4.49
C LEU A 54 -0.13 -3.75 -3.01
N LEU A 55 0.91 -3.08 -2.51
CA LEU A 55 0.93 -2.61 -1.13
C LEU A 55 -0.26 -1.70 -0.83
N THR A 56 -0.64 -0.86 -1.78
CA THR A 56 -1.82 0.00 -1.67
C THR A 56 -3.12 -0.80 -1.54
N ILE A 57 -3.26 -1.89 -2.30
CA ILE A 57 -4.42 -2.78 -2.18
C ILE A 57 -4.43 -3.42 -0.79
N ILE A 58 -3.30 -3.95 -0.32
CA ILE A 58 -3.19 -4.55 1.03
C ILE A 58 -3.55 -3.51 2.10
N THR A 59 -2.98 -2.31 2.02
CA THR A 59 -3.27 -1.22 2.95
C THR A 59 -4.73 -0.79 2.91
N SER A 60 -5.39 -0.80 1.74
CA SER A 60 -6.82 -0.50 1.64
C SER A 60 -7.67 -1.52 2.38
N ILE A 61 -7.30 -2.81 2.32
CA ILE A 61 -7.96 -3.88 3.08
C ILE A 61 -7.75 -3.68 4.58
N LEU A 62 -6.51 -3.38 5.00
CA LEU A 62 -6.20 -3.12 6.41
C LEU A 62 -7.04 -1.95 6.97
N MET A 63 -7.17 -0.87 6.21
CA MET A 63 -7.97 0.30 6.61
C MET A 63 -9.48 0.09 6.50
N GLY A 64 -9.95 -1.07 6.05
CA GLY A 64 -11.37 -1.37 5.91
C GLY A 64 -12.04 -0.60 4.78
N CYS A 65 -11.32 -0.28 3.70
CA CYS A 65 -11.92 0.30 2.50
C CYS A 65 -12.92 -0.72 1.90
N GLU A 66 -14.18 -0.31 1.75
CA GLU A 66 -15.25 -1.12 1.16
C GLU A 66 -15.19 -1.08 -0.37
N SER A 67 -14.68 0.00 -0.93
CA SER A 67 -14.60 0.22 -2.36
C SER A 67 -13.28 0.85 -2.80
N THR A 68 -12.98 0.81 -4.10
CA THR A 68 -11.78 1.48 -4.62
C THR A 68 -11.89 3.01 -4.58
N LYS A 69 -13.09 3.57 -4.39
CA LYS A 69 -13.29 5.01 -4.13
C LYS A 69 -12.68 5.41 -2.80
N ASP A 70 -12.83 4.54 -1.80
CA ASP A 70 -12.36 4.77 -0.44
C ASP A 70 -10.83 4.84 -0.37
N ILE A 71 -10.11 4.24 -1.33
CA ILE A 71 -8.66 4.44 -1.46
C ILE A 71 -8.32 5.92 -1.62
N HIS A 72 -9.11 6.66 -2.39
CA HIS A 72 -8.89 8.09 -2.52
C HIS A 72 -9.32 8.87 -1.27
N GLU A 73 -10.44 8.50 -0.66
CA GLU A 73 -11.05 9.25 0.45
C GLU A 73 -10.39 8.96 1.81
N ILE A 74 -9.92 7.73 2.03
CA ILE A 74 -9.29 7.24 3.26
C ILE A 74 -7.78 7.27 3.13
N LEU A 75 -7.21 6.56 2.13
CA LEU A 75 -5.74 6.50 2.01
C LEU A 75 -5.14 7.77 1.41
N GLY A 76 -5.92 8.59 0.70
CA GLY A 76 -5.43 9.81 0.06
C GLY A 76 -4.81 10.82 1.02
N SER A 77 -5.21 10.83 2.29
CA SER A 77 -4.67 11.71 3.34
C SER A 77 -3.58 11.06 4.21
N GLU A 78 -3.31 9.76 4.04
CA GLU A 78 -2.37 8.98 4.87
C GLU A 78 -0.91 9.12 4.40
N THR A 79 -0.34 10.32 4.52
CA THR A 79 1.00 10.65 4.04
C THR A 79 2.11 9.88 4.76
N LEU A 80 2.01 9.67 6.08
CA LEU A 80 3.00 8.89 6.83
C LEU A 80 3.06 7.44 6.32
N ALA A 81 1.91 6.78 6.20
CA ALA A 81 1.84 5.39 5.77
C ALA A 81 2.34 5.21 4.33
N ALA A 82 2.03 6.16 3.44
CA ALA A 82 2.59 6.19 2.09
C ALA A 82 4.12 6.28 2.13
N ASN A 83 4.67 7.20 2.93
CA ASN A 83 6.12 7.37 3.07
C ASN A 83 6.81 6.12 3.63
N MET A 84 6.19 5.43 4.58
CA MET A 84 6.71 4.16 5.11
C MET A 84 6.82 3.08 4.02
N LEU A 85 5.96 3.13 3.00
CA LEU A 85 5.94 2.21 1.86
C LEU A 85 6.70 2.77 0.64
N GLU A 86 7.58 3.75 0.85
CA GLU A 86 8.39 4.42 -0.18
C GLU A 86 7.55 5.09 -1.28
N MET A 87 6.40 5.66 -0.90
CA MET A 87 5.50 6.40 -1.79
C MET A 87 5.28 7.82 -1.27
N GLU A 88 5.31 8.82 -2.15
CA GLU A 88 4.95 10.21 -1.78
C GLU A 88 3.49 10.33 -1.31
N ARG A 89 2.61 9.55 -1.92
CA ARG A 89 1.19 9.39 -1.59
C ARG A 89 0.71 8.07 -2.16
N PHE A 90 -0.39 7.52 -1.65
CA PHE A 90 -0.97 6.31 -2.22
C PHE A 90 -1.42 6.52 -3.68
N PRO A 91 -1.22 5.53 -4.58
CA PRO A 91 -1.85 5.44 -5.87
C PRO A 91 -3.36 5.66 -5.77
N ASP A 92 -3.90 6.47 -6.68
CA ASP A 92 -5.33 6.73 -6.72
C ASP A 92 -6.14 5.51 -7.21
N GLN A 93 -7.46 5.61 -7.04
CA GLN A 93 -8.44 4.61 -7.46
C GLN A 93 -8.25 4.14 -8.91
N SER A 94 -7.89 5.03 -9.85
CA SER A 94 -7.79 4.69 -11.27
C SER A 94 -6.63 3.74 -11.55
N GLN A 95 -5.51 3.94 -10.85
CA GLN A 95 -4.34 3.07 -10.97
C GLN A 95 -4.60 1.70 -10.35
N ILE A 96 -5.30 1.65 -9.22
CA ILE A 96 -5.69 0.39 -8.57
C ILE A 96 -6.72 -0.38 -9.41
N ASN A 97 -7.73 0.31 -9.95
CA ASN A 97 -8.68 -0.30 -10.88
C ASN A 97 -7.99 -0.92 -12.11
N LEU A 98 -6.91 -0.31 -12.60
CA LEU A 98 -6.14 -0.86 -13.71
C LEU A 98 -5.38 -2.14 -13.32
N VAL A 99 -4.86 -2.22 -12.09
CA VAL A 99 -4.26 -3.46 -11.55
C VAL A 99 -5.30 -4.56 -11.53
N LEU A 100 -6.45 -4.29 -10.90
CA LEU A 100 -7.52 -5.28 -10.75
C LEU A 100 -8.05 -5.77 -12.10
N LYS A 101 -8.22 -4.88 -13.08
CA LYS A 101 -8.67 -5.24 -14.44
C LYS A 101 -7.66 -6.07 -15.24
N ARG A 102 -6.37 -6.02 -14.88
CA ARG A 102 -5.32 -6.76 -15.58
C ARG A 102 -4.94 -8.06 -14.88
N MET A 103 -5.44 -8.30 -13.68
CA MET A 103 -5.25 -9.58 -13.00
C MET A 103 -5.92 -10.69 -13.81
N ASP A 104 -5.17 -11.77 -14.01
CA ASP A 104 -5.60 -13.00 -14.66
C ASP A 104 -5.27 -14.20 -13.77
N GLU A 105 -5.54 -15.42 -14.26
CA GLU A 105 -5.25 -16.65 -13.53
C GLU A 105 -3.76 -16.76 -13.14
N GLY A 106 -2.85 -16.35 -14.02
CA GLY A 106 -1.41 -16.34 -13.73
C GLY A 106 -1.02 -15.39 -12.60
N CYS A 107 -1.77 -14.30 -12.40
CA CYS A 107 -1.60 -13.43 -11.24
C CYS A 107 -2.05 -14.14 -9.94
N ILE A 108 -3.14 -14.91 -9.99
CA ILE A 108 -3.62 -15.67 -8.83
C ILE A 108 -2.62 -16.75 -8.43
N ASP A 109 -2.04 -17.45 -9.42
CA ASP A 109 -1.02 -18.47 -9.14
C ASP A 109 0.24 -17.84 -8.53
N GLN A 110 0.70 -16.69 -9.03
CA GLN A 110 1.80 -15.94 -8.40
C GLN A 110 1.50 -15.58 -6.94
N LEU A 111 0.28 -15.09 -6.63
CA LEU A 111 -0.11 -14.75 -5.26
C LEU A 111 -0.20 -16.00 -4.37
N ARG A 112 -0.64 -17.14 -4.91
CA ARG A 112 -0.65 -18.42 -4.20
C ARG A 112 0.77 -18.88 -3.87
N ASP A 113 1.69 -18.76 -4.82
CA ASP A 113 3.10 -19.09 -4.62
C ASP A 113 3.76 -18.16 -3.60
N ILE A 114 3.41 -16.88 -3.60
CA ILE A 114 3.86 -15.90 -2.60
C ILE A 114 3.36 -16.29 -1.19
N HIS A 115 2.10 -16.70 -1.07
CA HIS A 115 1.50 -17.10 0.21
C HIS A 115 2.12 -18.37 0.82
N HIS A 116 2.62 -19.28 -0.01
CA HIS A 116 3.23 -20.55 0.46
C HIS A 116 4.73 -20.47 0.75
N ARG A 117 5.33 -19.28 0.68
CA ARG A 117 6.72 -19.04 1.08
C ARG A 117 6.81 -18.68 2.55
#